data_AF-A0A952K9N1-F1
#
_entry.id   AF-A0A952K9N1-F1
#
_cell.length_a   1.000
_cell.length_b   1.000
_cell.length_c   1.000
_cell.angle_alpha   90.00
_cell.angle_beta   90.00
_cell.angle_gamma   90.00
#
_symmetry.space_group_name_H-M   'P 1'
#
loop_
_entity.id
_entity.type
_entity.pdbx_description
1 polymer ?
#
loop_
_entity_poly.entity_id
_entity_poly.type
_entity_poly.pdbx_seq_one_letter_code
_entity_poly.pdbx_strand_id
1 'polypeptide(L)'
;MNEILAIWAEWIKPSAGLPTVQWSILLAVAAAAGHLLNRYTGMPKVVGYSLVGGFAGLAGFNGAVWPLQGTGLFLLELGVAVVLFEAGGRIPLRWFRHNPMVLVQSLAESSLTFIF
;
A
#
# COMPACT_ATOMS: atom_id res chain seq x y z
N MET A 1 -12.89 -14.62 -33.11
CA MET A 1 -11.53 -15.21 -33.06
C MET A 1 -10.46 -14.13 -32.90
N ASN A 2 -10.52 -13.01 -33.65
CA ASN A 2 -9.59 -11.88 -33.51
C ASN A 2 -9.67 -11.16 -32.16
N GLU A 3 -10.85 -11.06 -31.53
CA GLU A 3 -11.00 -10.40 -30.22
C GLU A 3 -10.32 -11.17 -29.09
N ILE A 4 -10.41 -12.50 -29.11
CA ILE A 4 -9.72 -13.35 -28.13
C ILE A 4 -8.20 -13.16 -28.30
N LEU A 5 -7.69 -13.19 -29.52
CA LEU A 5 -6.27 -12.92 -29.81
C LEU A 5 -5.84 -11.50 -29.40
N ALA A 6 -6.72 -10.50 -29.50
CA ALA A 6 -6.45 -9.14 -29.05
C ALA A 6 -6.33 -9.04 -27.51
N ILE A 7 -7.22 -9.72 -26.78
CA ILE A 7 -7.14 -9.83 -25.31
C ILE A 7 -5.82 -10.51 -24.91
N TRP A 8 -5.48 -11.63 -25.54
CA TRP A 8 -4.20 -12.32 -25.28
C TRP A 8 -2.99 -11.45 -25.64
N ALA A 9 -3.03 -10.70 -26.74
CA ALA A 9 -1.96 -9.79 -27.13
C ALA A 9 -1.80 -8.61 -26.15
N GLU A 10 -2.89 -8.13 -25.56
CA GLU A 10 -2.88 -7.09 -24.53
C GLU A 10 -2.33 -7.59 -23.19
N TRP A 11 -2.62 -8.84 -22.83
CA TRP A 11 -2.03 -9.53 -21.67
C TRP A 11 -0.55 -9.92 -21.87
N ILE A 12 -0.11 -10.16 -23.11
CA ILE A 12 1.27 -10.53 -23.48
C ILE A 12 2.19 -9.31 -23.69
N LYS A 13 1.64 -8.09 -23.82
CA LYS A 13 2.47 -6.87 -23.70
C LYS A 13 3.30 -6.99 -22.42
N PRO A 14 4.61 -6.68 -22.43
CA PRO A 14 5.46 -6.83 -21.26
C PRO A 14 4.79 -6.16 -20.05
N SER A 15 4.25 -7.00 -19.16
CA SER A 15 3.32 -6.59 -18.11
C SER A 15 4.00 -5.79 -16.99
N ALA A 16 5.33 -5.69 -17.05
CA ALA A 16 6.12 -4.77 -16.27
C ALA A 16 6.73 -3.71 -17.19
N GLY A 17 6.06 -2.56 -17.30
CA GLY A 17 6.74 -1.36 -17.77
C GLY A 17 7.93 -1.04 -16.84
N LEU A 18 8.91 -0.28 -17.36
CA LEU A 18 10.02 0.26 -16.55
C LEU A 18 9.55 0.85 -15.19
N PRO A 19 8.40 1.55 -15.10
CA PRO A 19 7.88 2.04 -13.82
C PRO A 19 7.54 0.92 -12.82
N THR A 20 6.95 -0.18 -13.27
CA THR A 20 6.59 -1.31 -12.41
C THR A 20 7.82 -1.99 -11.82
N VAL A 21 8.90 -2.11 -12.60
CA VAL A 21 10.18 -2.66 -12.13
C VAL A 21 10.81 -1.73 -11.09
N GLN A 22 10.83 -0.41 -11.36
CA GLN A 22 11.36 0.58 -10.43
C GLN A 22 10.61 0.55 -9.09
N TRP A 23 9.28 0.49 -9.13
CA TRP A 23 8.45 0.34 -7.93
C TRP A 23 8.72 -0.96 -7.18
N SER A 24 8.87 -2.08 -7.90
CA SER A 24 9.16 -3.39 -7.29
C SER A 24 10.51 -3.38 -6.56
N ILE A 25 11.54 -2.78 -7.18
CA ILE A 25 12.86 -2.61 -6.57
C ILE A 25 12.77 -1.69 -5.36
N LEU A 26 12.07 -0.55 -5.48
CA LEU A 26 11.90 0.40 -4.39
C LEU A 26 11.22 -0.26 -3.17
N LEU A 27 10.14 -1.01 -3.39
CA LEU A 27 9.44 -1.74 -2.34
C LEU A 27 10.30 -2.86 -1.73
N ALA A 28 11.07 -3.58 -2.54
CA ALA A 28 11.99 -4.61 -2.05
C ALA A 28 13.10 -4.02 -1.17
N VAL A 29 13.69 -2.89 -1.59
CA VAL A 29 14.71 -2.17 -0.81
C VAL A 29 14.10 -1.61 0.48
N ALA A 30 12.89 -1.05 0.42
CA ALA A 30 12.16 -0.61 1.60
C ALA A 30 11.95 -1.79 2.57
N ALA A 31 11.37 -2.90 2.09
CA ALA A 31 11.14 -4.11 2.88
C ALA A 31 12.43 -4.60 3.56
N ALA A 32 13.52 -4.73 2.80
CA ALA A 32 14.82 -5.15 3.28
C ALA A 32 15.38 -4.18 4.34
N ALA A 33 15.37 -2.87 4.07
CA ALA A 33 15.87 -1.86 4.98
C ALA A 33 15.08 -1.82 6.31
N GLY A 34 13.75 -1.91 6.25
CA GLY A 34 12.91 -1.99 7.45
C GLY A 34 13.20 -3.22 8.30
N HIS A 35 13.41 -4.38 7.66
CA HIS A 35 13.80 -5.60 8.36
C HIS A 35 15.23 -5.53 8.93
N LEU A 36 16.15 -4.93 8.19
CA LEU A 36 17.55 -4.78 8.60
C LEU A 36 17.67 -3.83 9.79
N LEU A 37 16.99 -2.69 9.71
CA LEU A 37 16.92 -1.71 10.78
C LEU A 37 16.31 -2.34 12.04
N ASN A 38 15.17 -3.01 11.89
CA ASN A 38 14.52 -3.68 13.02
C ASN A 38 15.42 -4.78 13.64
N ARG A 39 16.19 -5.50 12.83
CA ARG A 39 17.11 -6.54 13.33
C ARG A 39 18.31 -5.98 14.08
N TYR A 40 18.91 -4.88 13.63
CA TYR A 40 20.15 -4.36 14.22
C TYR A 40 19.93 -3.31 15.32
N THR A 41 18.90 -2.46 15.20
CA THR A 41 18.65 -1.37 16.15
C THR A 41 17.44 -1.60 17.03
N GLY A 42 16.63 -2.64 16.76
CA GLY A 42 15.37 -2.88 17.47
C GLY A 42 14.26 -1.88 17.14
N MET A 43 14.51 -0.92 16.24
CA MET A 43 13.54 0.12 15.89
C MET A 43 12.34 -0.42 15.09
N PRO A 44 11.18 0.26 15.12
CA PRO A 44 10.03 -0.12 14.30
C PRO A 44 10.38 -0.14 12.80
N LYS A 45 9.93 -1.18 12.08
CA LYS A 45 10.21 -1.35 10.64
C LYS A 45 9.77 -0.17 9.78
N VAL A 46 8.72 0.54 10.21
CA VAL A 46 8.18 1.75 9.56
C VAL A 46 9.27 2.79 9.32
N VAL A 47 10.20 2.95 10.27
CA VAL A 47 11.33 3.89 10.13
C VAL A 47 12.17 3.55 8.90
N GLY A 48 12.47 2.27 8.66
CA GLY A 48 13.25 1.86 7.49
C GLY A 48 12.52 2.09 6.17
N TYR A 49 11.21 1.85 6.13
CA TYR A 49 10.39 2.13 4.93
C TYR A 49 10.35 3.64 4.63
N SER A 50 10.16 4.47 5.67
CA SER A 50 10.15 5.94 5.55
C SER A 50 11.50 6.50 5.11
N LEU A 51 12.62 5.96 5.60
CA LEU A 51 13.96 6.36 5.17
C LEU A 51 14.17 6.08 3.68
N VAL A 52 13.85 4.86 3.22
CA VAL A 52 13.99 4.50 1.81
C VAL A 52 13.12 5.37 0.92
N GLY A 53 11.86 5.61 1.30
CA GLY A 53 10.97 6.52 0.57
C GLY A 53 11.49 7.96 0.51
N GLY A 54 12.00 8.47 1.64
CA GLY A 54 12.61 9.80 1.72
C GLY A 54 13.85 9.94 0.83
N PHE A 55 14.77 8.98 0.88
CA PHE A 55 15.94 8.96 0.00
C PHE A 55 15.57 8.83 -1.48
N ALA A 56 14.58 8.00 -1.81
CA ALA A 56 14.10 7.86 -3.18
C ALA A 56 13.51 9.18 -3.71
N GLY A 57 12.73 9.89 -2.89
CA GLY A 57 12.21 11.22 -3.22
C GLY A 57 13.34 12.23 -3.47
N LEU A 58 14.33 12.28 -2.57
CA LEU A 58 15.50 13.18 -2.73
C LEU A 58 16.37 12.83 -3.94
N ALA A 59 16.43 11.55 -4.32
CA ALA A 59 17.14 11.08 -5.51
C ALA A 59 16.39 11.34 -6.84
N GLY A 60 15.21 11.98 -6.79
CA GLY A 60 14.43 12.32 -7.98
C GLY A 60 13.49 11.22 -8.47
N PHE A 61 13.02 10.32 -7.59
CA PHE A 61 12.01 9.33 -7.94
C PHE A 61 10.66 10.00 -8.23
N ASN A 62 10.33 10.15 -9.51
CA ASN A 62 9.09 10.81 -9.95
C ASN A 62 7.84 9.94 -9.89
N GLY A 63 7.96 8.65 -9.53
CA GLY A 63 6.82 7.71 -9.51
C GLY A 63 5.78 8.00 -8.43
N ALA A 64 6.12 8.79 -7.41
CA ALA A 64 5.29 9.08 -6.23
C ALA A 64 4.90 10.57 -6.10
N VAL A 65 4.99 11.35 -7.18
CA VAL A 65 4.60 12.77 -7.17
C VAL A 65 3.08 12.89 -7.06
N TRP A 66 2.61 13.83 -6.23
CA TRP A 66 1.18 14.13 -6.09
C TRP A 66 0.71 15.07 -7.21
N PRO A 67 -0.45 14.82 -7.86
CA PRO A 67 -1.37 13.71 -7.64
C PRO A 67 -0.83 12.39 -8.21
N LEU A 68 -0.97 11.30 -7.44
CA LEU A 68 -0.53 9.97 -7.85
C LEU A 68 -1.33 9.51 -9.09
N GLN A 69 -0.61 9.02 -10.10
CA GLN A 69 -1.19 8.51 -11.34
C GLN A 69 -0.49 7.22 -11.76
N GLY A 70 -1.15 6.41 -12.59
CA GLY A 70 -0.59 5.18 -13.14
C GLY A 70 -0.19 4.15 -12.08
N THR A 71 1.02 3.59 -12.20
CA THR A 71 1.50 2.48 -11.36
C THR A 71 1.55 2.83 -9.87
N GLY A 72 1.93 4.06 -9.50
CA GLY A 72 2.02 4.47 -8.10
C GLY A 72 0.65 4.47 -7.42
N LEU A 73 -0.39 4.98 -8.11
CA LEU A 73 -1.76 4.94 -7.64
C LEU A 73 -2.26 3.50 -7.53
N PHE A 74 -2.05 2.68 -8.57
CA PHE A 74 -2.47 1.28 -8.56
C PHE A 74 -1.86 0.48 -7.40
N LEU A 75 -0.56 0.65 -7.13
CA LEU A 75 0.10 -0.05 -6.02
C LEU A 75 -0.41 0.43 -4.66
N LEU A 76 -0.72 1.72 -4.51
CA LEU A 76 -1.33 2.27 -3.30
C LEU A 76 -2.72 1.67 -3.08
N GLU A 77 -3.57 1.70 -4.10
CA GLU A 77 -4.93 1.14 -4.05
C GLU A 77 -4.91 -0.35 -3.73
N LEU A 78 -4.04 -1.11 -4.41
CA LEU A 78 -3.86 -2.53 -4.17
C LEU A 78 -3.36 -2.80 -2.75
N GLY A 79 -2.36 -2.05 -2.28
CA GLY A 79 -1.82 -2.20 -0.93
C GLY A 79 -2.87 -1.91 0.14
N VAL A 80 -3.62 -0.81 0.00
CA VAL A 80 -4.72 -0.47 0.91
C VAL A 80 -5.81 -1.52 0.87
N ALA A 81 -6.20 -2.00 -0.31
CA ALA A 81 -7.22 -3.04 -0.47
C ALA A 81 -6.81 -4.34 0.24
N VAL A 82 -5.55 -4.78 0.08
CA VAL A 82 -5.03 -5.99 0.73
C VAL A 82 -5.01 -5.83 2.26
N VAL A 83 -4.53 -4.69 2.76
CA VAL A 83 -4.49 -4.41 4.21
C VAL A 83 -5.91 -4.38 4.80
N LEU A 84 -6.86 -3.72 4.14
CA LEU A 84 -8.26 -3.69 4.57
C LEU A 84 -8.92 -5.06 4.51
N PHE A 85 -8.63 -5.85 3.47
CA PHE A 85 -9.13 -7.22 3.35
C PHE A 85 -8.62 -8.10 4.50
N GLU A 86 -7.32 -8.04 4.79
CA GLU A 86 -6.71 -8.80 5.87
C GLU A 86 -7.22 -8.35 7.24
N ALA A 87 -7.34 -7.03 7.47
CA ALA A 87 -7.89 -6.48 8.70
C ALA A 87 -9.35 -6.89 8.90
N GLY A 88 -10.18 -6.80 7.85
CA GLY A 88 -11.58 -7.22 7.88
C GLY A 88 -11.76 -8.71 8.16
N GLY A 89 -10.90 -9.56 7.57
CA GLY A 89 -10.90 -11.00 7.83
C GLY A 89 -10.50 -11.39 9.26
N ARG A 90 -9.73 -10.54 9.95
CA ARG A 90 -9.28 -10.77 11.33
C ARG A 90 -10.32 -10.38 12.38
N ILE A 91 -11.39 -9.64 12.01
CA ILE A 91 -12.39 -9.14 12.97
C ILE A 91 -13.60 -10.11 13.02
N PRO A 92 -13.90 -10.73 14.18
CA PRO A 92 -15.08 -11.58 14.30
C PRO A 92 -16.37 -10.75 14.26
N LEU A 93 -17.11 -10.84 13.16
CA LEU A 93 -18.42 -10.16 12.97
C LEU A 93 -19.42 -10.44 14.11
N ARG A 94 -19.34 -11.63 14.70
CA ARG A 94 -20.20 -11.99 15.85
C ARG A 94 -19.87 -11.16 17.08
N TRP A 95 -18.61 -10.92 17.38
CA TRP A 95 -18.20 -10.06 18.52
C TRP A 95 -18.70 -8.63 18.34
N PHE A 96 -18.60 -8.13 17.11
CA PHE A 96 -19.04 -6.78 16.76
C PHE A 96 -20.55 -6.57 17.02
N ARG A 97 -21.37 -7.58 16.73
CA ARG A 97 -22.82 -7.53 17.04
C ARG A 97 -23.13 -7.45 18.53
N HIS A 98 -22.25 -7.96 19.39
CA HIS A 98 -22.45 -7.92 20.85
C HIS A 98 -21.90 -6.64 21.48
N ASN A 99 -21.00 -5.91 20.80
CA ASN A 99 -20.38 -4.67 21.30
C ASN A 99 -20.50 -3.53 20.28
N PRO A 100 -21.73 -3.07 19.93
CA PRO A 100 -21.93 -2.03 18.93
C PRO A 100 -21.37 -0.67 19.35
N MET A 101 -21.14 -0.46 20.65
CA MET A 101 -20.60 0.80 21.17
C MET A 101 -19.23 1.15 20.57
N VAL A 102 -18.41 0.15 20.25
CA VAL A 102 -17.09 0.37 19.62
C VAL A 102 -17.25 1.03 18.25
N LEU A 103 -18.29 0.68 17.48
CA LEU A 103 -18.59 1.34 16.20
C LEU A 103 -18.97 2.79 16.42
N VAL A 104 -19.91 3.04 17.33
CA VAL A 104 -20.44 4.37 17.59
C VAL A 104 -19.34 5.30 18.08
N GLN A 105 -18.52 4.82 19.03
CA GLN A 105 -17.37 5.57 19.54
C GLN A 105 -16.34 5.85 18.45
N SER A 106 -15.94 4.84 17.66
CA SER A 106 -14.97 5.04 16.58
C SER A 106 -15.49 6.03 15.52
N LEU A 107 -16.78 5.97 15.20
CA LEU A 107 -17.41 6.88 14.24
C LEU A 107 -17.47 8.30 14.81
N ALA A 108 -17.86 8.45 16.06
CA ALA A 108 -17.90 9.73 16.76
C ALA A 108 -16.50 10.35 16.85
N GLU A 109 -15.51 9.63 17.36
CA GLU A 109 -14.13 10.11 17.48
C GLU A 109 -13.56 10.50 16.11
N SER A 110 -13.67 9.64 15.10
CA SER A 110 -13.16 9.94 13.76
C SER A 110 -13.86 11.14 13.12
N SER A 111 -15.17 11.31 13.33
CA SER A 111 -15.93 12.44 12.77
C SER A 111 -15.60 13.74 13.50
N LEU A 112 -15.46 13.68 14.83
CA LEU A 112 -15.07 14.82 15.64
C LEU A 112 -13.65 15.27 15.30
N THR A 113 -12.67 14.36 15.23
CA THR A 113 -11.29 14.70 14.82
C THR A 113 -11.19 15.22 13.38
N PHE A 114 -12.13 14.87 12.50
CA PHE A 114 -12.16 15.43 11.16
C PHE A 114 -12.70 16.86 11.12
N ILE A 115 -13.67 17.19 11.98
CA ILE A 115 -14.34 18.49 12.02
C ILE A 115 -13.61 19.50 12.91
N PHE A 116 -13.01 19.03 14.01
CA PHE A 116 -12.31 19.83 15.02
C PHE A 116 -10.79 19.67 14.88
#